data_AF-A0A0S8B2Y1-F1
#
_entry.id   AF-A0A0S8B2Y1-F1
#
_cell.length_a   1.000
_cell.length_b   1.000
_cell.length_c   1.000
_cell.angle_alpha   90.00
_cell.angle_beta   90.00
_cell.angle_gamma   90.00
#
_symmetry.space_group_name_H-M   'P 1'
#
loop_
_entity.id
_entity.type
_entity.pdbx_description
1 polymer ?
#
loop_
_entity_poly.entity_id
_entity_poly.type
_entity_poly.pdbx_seq_one_letter_code
_entity_poly.pdbx_strand_id
1 'polypeptide(L)'
;AIGLLKLSIQLALDARDEFWTDLNNRLHRQKPIVAASIGPYGAALADGSEYTGDYDLDEEGLVEFHCKRLHILSDSDADILACETIPSFKETLALAQLLGEIPGRFAWFSFSCSDGRHISDGTPIGDCVGRLDDIEQVAAMGINCTSPRFIPSLVQEVRKITDKPIVVYPNSGEEYDPQQKRWLGITDSADFASASKLWCAAGASLVGGCCRTGPEHIRRIRQSLISG
;
A
#
# COMPACT_ATOMS: atom_id res chain seq x y z
N ALA A 1 15.75 18.10 0.78
CA ALA A 1 14.68 17.17 1.20
C ALA A 1 13.28 17.68 0.82
N ILE A 2 12.78 18.79 1.38
CA ILE A 2 11.41 19.29 1.12
C ILE A 2 11.11 19.48 -0.38
N GLY A 3 12.02 20.13 -1.12
CA GLY A 3 11.85 20.34 -2.57
C GLY A 3 11.72 19.05 -3.38
N LEU A 4 12.37 17.96 -2.94
CA LEU A 4 12.29 16.66 -3.61
C LEU A 4 10.95 15.96 -3.35
N LEU A 5 10.42 16.07 -2.12
CA LEU A 5 9.09 15.56 -1.78
C LEU A 5 7.99 16.29 -2.59
N LYS A 6 8.12 17.61 -2.76
CA LYS A 6 7.18 18.36 -3.60
C LYS A 6 7.33 18.01 -5.08
N LEU A 7 8.57 17.85 -5.55
CA LEU A 7 8.85 17.46 -6.93
C LEU A 7 8.29 16.08 -7.26
N SER A 8 8.35 15.10 -6.34
CA SER A 8 7.79 13.76 -6.60
C SER A 8 6.28 13.79 -6.85
N ILE A 9 5.56 14.64 -6.11
CA ILE A 9 4.12 14.85 -6.33
C ILE A 9 3.87 15.59 -7.64
N GLN A 10 4.63 16.66 -7.93
CA GLN A 10 4.48 17.41 -9.18
C GLN A 10 4.68 16.53 -10.41
N LEU A 11 5.72 15.69 -10.42
CA LEU A 11 5.98 14.77 -11.53
C LEU A 11 4.85 13.76 -11.75
N ALA A 12 4.23 13.27 -10.67
CA ALA A 12 3.08 12.37 -10.77
C ALA A 12 1.84 13.08 -11.30
N LEU A 13 1.61 14.33 -10.88
CA LEU A 13 0.52 15.18 -11.38
C LEU A 13 0.70 15.50 -12.86
N ASP A 14 1.91 15.90 -13.27
CA ASP A 14 2.25 16.19 -14.66
C ASP A 14 2.02 14.96 -15.55
N ALA A 15 2.49 13.78 -15.12
CA ALA A 15 2.28 12.54 -15.85
C ALA A 15 0.79 12.16 -15.97
N ARG A 16 0.01 12.31 -14.88
CA ARG A 16 -1.44 12.10 -14.90
C ARG A 16 -2.11 13.06 -15.87
N ASP A 17 -1.78 14.34 -15.79
CA ASP A 17 -2.46 15.38 -16.53
C ASP A 17 -2.09 15.34 -18.02
N GLU A 18 -0.84 15.05 -18.35
CA GLU A 18 -0.40 14.71 -19.71
C GLU A 18 -1.18 13.52 -20.26
N PHE A 19 -1.25 12.41 -19.51
CA PHE A 19 -2.04 11.23 -19.89
C PHE A 19 -3.52 11.58 -20.10
N TRP A 20 -4.07 12.49 -19.30
CA TRP A 20 -5.46 12.91 -19.38
C TRP A 20 -5.75 13.92 -20.50
N THR A 21 -4.74 14.48 -21.17
CA THR A 21 -4.94 15.37 -22.33
C THR A 21 -5.54 14.64 -23.53
N ASP A 22 -5.17 13.37 -23.74
CA ASP A 22 -5.74 12.52 -24.78
C ASP A 22 -7.17 12.08 -24.41
N LEU A 23 -8.14 12.44 -25.25
CA LEU A 23 -9.55 12.11 -25.03
C LEU A 23 -9.81 10.59 -25.07
N ASN A 24 -9.00 9.82 -25.79
CA ASN A 24 -9.14 8.35 -25.83
C ASN A 24 -8.88 7.73 -24.46
N ASN A 25 -8.00 8.32 -23.65
CA ASN A 25 -7.69 7.87 -22.30
C ASN A 25 -8.83 8.11 -21.31
N ARG A 26 -9.81 8.94 -21.67
CA ARG A 26 -10.99 9.26 -20.86
C ARG A 26 -12.16 8.30 -21.10
N LEU A 27 -12.11 7.49 -22.15
CA LEU A 27 -13.18 6.54 -22.47
C LEU A 27 -13.23 5.42 -21.43
N HIS A 28 -14.42 5.19 -20.85
CA HIS A 28 -14.67 4.14 -19.85
C HIS A 28 -13.69 4.13 -18.67
N ARG A 29 -13.23 5.32 -18.26
CA ARG A 29 -12.20 5.47 -17.22
C ARG A 29 -12.45 6.75 -16.42
N GLN A 30 -12.26 6.68 -15.11
CA GLN A 30 -12.19 7.86 -14.24
C GLN A 30 -10.79 8.48 -14.29
N LYS A 31 -10.67 9.78 -14.04
CA LYS A 31 -9.36 10.43 -13.96
C LYS A 31 -8.50 9.68 -12.92
N PRO A 32 -7.27 9.24 -13.25
CA PRO A 32 -6.40 8.59 -12.27
C PRO A 32 -6.15 9.50 -11.07
N ILE A 33 -5.97 8.91 -9.89
CA ILE A 33 -5.60 9.65 -8.68
C ILE A 33 -4.08 9.62 -8.49
N VAL A 34 -3.53 10.63 -7.81
CA VAL A 34 -2.15 10.68 -7.34
C VAL A 34 -2.15 10.52 -5.83
N ALA A 35 -1.51 9.45 -5.35
CA ALA A 35 -1.33 9.21 -3.93
C ALA A 35 0.09 9.60 -3.49
N ALA A 36 0.22 10.34 -2.40
CA ALA A 36 1.51 10.68 -1.81
C ALA A 36 1.99 9.57 -0.87
N SER A 37 3.04 8.87 -1.27
CA SER A 37 3.62 7.75 -0.51
C SER A 37 4.27 8.22 0.81
N ILE A 38 3.90 7.54 1.90
CA ILE A 38 4.48 7.64 3.23
C ILE A 38 4.92 6.23 3.63
N GLY A 39 6.17 5.91 3.33
CA GLY A 39 6.80 4.65 3.74
C GLY A 39 7.19 4.63 5.23
N PRO A 40 7.48 3.44 5.78
CA PRO A 40 7.65 3.24 7.21
C PRO A 40 9.02 3.74 7.71
N TYR A 41 9.18 3.82 9.03
CA TYR A 41 10.44 4.13 9.70
C TYR A 41 11.54 3.12 9.33
N GLY A 42 11.21 1.82 9.30
CA GLY A 42 12.18 0.77 8.95
C GLY A 42 12.88 1.00 7.60
N ALA A 43 12.19 1.59 6.62
CA ALA A 43 12.79 1.90 5.32
C ALA A 43 13.86 3.00 5.40
N ALA A 44 13.82 3.88 6.42
CA ALA A 44 14.84 4.89 6.65
C ALA A 44 16.08 4.35 7.38
N LEU A 45 15.96 3.22 8.09
CA LEU A 45 17.09 2.52 8.69
C LEU A 45 17.95 1.81 7.64
N ALA A 46 17.36 1.49 6.48
CA ALA A 46 18.02 0.81 5.36
C ALA A 46 18.65 -0.55 5.74
N ASP A 47 18.08 -1.22 6.75
CA ASP A 47 18.50 -2.51 7.29
C ASP A 47 17.47 -3.63 7.05
N GLY A 48 16.37 -3.33 6.37
CA GLY A 48 15.28 -4.27 6.09
C GLY A 48 14.21 -4.30 7.19
N SER A 49 14.29 -3.43 8.20
CA SER A 49 13.33 -3.41 9.30
C SER A 49 11.90 -3.03 8.86
N GLU A 50 11.71 -2.55 7.64
CA GLU A 50 10.38 -2.42 7.04
C GLU A 50 9.63 -3.76 6.84
N TYR A 51 10.33 -4.89 7.02
CA TYR A 51 9.76 -6.24 6.94
C TYR A 51 9.75 -6.99 8.28
N THR A 52 10.31 -6.42 9.35
CA THR A 52 10.34 -7.02 10.70
C THR A 52 9.56 -6.22 11.72
N GLY A 53 9.49 -4.88 11.57
CA GLY A 53 8.89 -4.01 12.58
C GLY A 53 9.72 -3.87 13.87
N ASP A 54 10.94 -4.44 13.89
CA ASP A 54 11.84 -4.42 15.04
C ASP A 54 12.73 -3.18 15.00
N TYR A 55 12.20 -2.04 15.48
CA TYR A 55 12.95 -0.79 15.56
C TYR A 55 12.80 -0.08 16.90
N ASP A 56 13.87 0.61 17.31
CA ASP A 56 14.10 1.13 18.67
C ASP A 56 13.21 2.32 19.10
N LEU A 57 12.25 2.73 18.27
CA LEU A 57 11.36 3.86 18.56
C LEU A 57 10.05 3.43 19.22
N ASP A 58 9.62 4.22 20.20
CA ASP A 58 8.26 4.19 20.72
C ASP A 58 7.30 5.01 19.83
N GLU A 59 6.03 5.08 20.22
CA GLU A 59 5.00 5.79 19.47
C GLU A 59 5.33 7.28 19.32
N GLU A 60 5.81 7.94 20.37
CA GLU A 60 6.19 9.37 20.34
C GLU A 60 7.35 9.63 19.37
N GLY A 61 8.37 8.77 19.38
CA GLY A 61 9.47 8.85 18.42
C GLY A 61 9.01 8.64 16.97
N LEU A 62 8.05 7.75 16.75
CA LEU A 62 7.46 7.51 15.42
C LEU A 62 6.61 8.71 14.96
N VAL A 63 5.88 9.36 15.87
CA VAL A 63 5.17 10.61 15.60
C VAL A 63 6.16 11.70 15.17
N GLU A 64 7.24 11.90 15.92
CA GLU A 64 8.26 12.92 15.58
C GLU A 64 8.90 12.65 14.21
N PHE A 65 9.22 11.39 13.92
CA PHE A 65 9.81 10.98 12.65
C PHE A 65 8.90 11.28 11.44
N HIS A 66 7.61 10.94 11.55
CA HIS A 66 6.67 11.09 10.44
C HIS A 66 6.13 12.51 10.29
N CYS A 67 5.99 13.25 11.40
CA CYS A 67 5.31 14.55 11.46
C CYS A 67 5.71 15.48 10.31
N LYS A 68 7.02 15.72 10.13
CA LYS A 68 7.50 16.65 9.10
C LYS A 68 7.15 16.20 7.68
N ARG A 69 7.32 14.91 7.37
CA ARG A 69 7.07 14.38 6.02
C ARG A 69 5.58 14.41 5.71
N LEU A 70 4.77 14.00 6.68
CA LEU A 70 3.33 13.91 6.55
C LEU A 70 2.73 15.31 6.31
N HIS A 71 3.16 16.34 7.07
CA HIS A 71 2.76 17.73 6.83
C HIS A 71 3.18 18.27 5.44
N ILE A 72 4.40 17.97 4.98
CA ILE A 72 4.85 18.43 3.66
C ILE A 72 4.01 17.82 2.53
N LEU A 73 3.68 16.53 2.65
CA LEU A 73 2.92 15.80 1.64
C LEU A 73 1.42 16.13 1.73
N SER A 74 0.90 16.37 2.92
CA SER A 74 -0.48 16.84 3.11
C SER A 74 -0.71 18.25 2.58
N ASP A 75 0.33 19.07 2.44
CA ASP A 75 0.24 20.40 1.83
C ASP A 75 0.40 20.37 0.31
N SER A 76 0.54 19.19 -0.28
CA SER A 76 0.65 19.01 -1.74
C SER A 76 -0.72 18.86 -2.42
N ASP A 77 -0.71 18.90 -3.76
CA ASP A 77 -1.88 18.67 -4.60
C ASP A 77 -2.17 17.17 -4.84
N ALA A 78 -1.56 16.28 -4.05
CA ALA A 78 -1.92 14.86 -4.06
C ALA A 78 -3.39 14.69 -3.64
N ASP A 79 -4.07 13.74 -4.30
CA ASP A 79 -5.49 13.47 -4.08
C ASP A 79 -5.73 12.72 -2.74
N ILE A 80 -4.74 11.91 -2.32
CA ILE A 80 -4.81 11.10 -1.09
C ILE A 80 -3.39 10.80 -0.57
N LEU A 81 -3.26 10.49 0.72
CA LEU A 81 -2.02 9.95 1.29
C LEU A 81 -2.00 8.41 1.24
N ALA A 82 -0.82 7.82 1.08
CA ALA A 82 -0.61 6.38 1.08
C ALA A 82 0.36 6.01 2.21
N CYS A 83 -0.16 5.73 3.40
CA CYS A 83 0.60 5.18 4.51
C CYS A 83 0.83 3.69 4.23
N GLU A 84 2.01 3.32 3.75
CA GLU A 84 2.22 2.01 3.12
C GLU A 84 3.44 1.26 3.64
N THR A 85 3.38 -0.07 3.50
CA THR A 85 4.41 -1.00 3.99
C THR A 85 4.60 -0.90 5.50
N ILE A 86 3.54 -0.62 6.25
CA ILE A 86 3.61 -0.46 7.71
C ILE A 86 3.82 -1.84 8.34
N PRO A 87 4.96 -2.11 9.00
CA PRO A 87 5.23 -3.40 9.59
C PRO A 87 4.86 -3.47 11.08
N SER A 88 4.61 -2.32 11.73
CA SER A 88 4.39 -2.23 13.17
C SER A 88 3.05 -1.62 13.57
N PHE A 89 2.46 -2.18 14.62
CA PHE A 89 1.25 -1.63 15.24
C PHE A 89 1.49 -0.25 15.88
N LYS A 90 2.64 -0.02 16.53
CA LYS A 90 2.97 1.29 17.11
C LYS A 90 3.05 2.39 16.03
N GLU A 91 3.62 2.06 14.88
CA GLU A 91 3.68 2.97 13.75
C GLU A 91 2.30 3.26 13.16
N THR A 92 1.41 2.26 13.19
CA THR A 92 -0.01 2.44 12.83
C THR A 92 -0.68 3.47 13.74
N LEU A 93 -0.44 3.41 15.05
CA LEU A 93 -0.96 4.37 16.03
C LEU A 93 -0.43 5.79 15.78
N ALA A 94 0.89 5.93 15.59
CA ALA A 94 1.54 7.21 15.33
C ALA A 94 1.01 7.88 14.05
N LEU A 95 0.88 7.13 12.95
CA LEU A 95 0.36 7.64 11.68
C LEU A 95 -1.14 7.98 11.77
N ALA A 96 -1.92 7.20 12.52
CA ALA A 96 -3.33 7.49 12.75
C ALA A 96 -3.53 8.77 13.56
N GLN A 97 -2.70 9.01 14.58
CA GLN A 97 -2.70 10.25 15.35
C GLN A 97 -2.40 11.44 14.43
N LEU A 98 -1.27 11.38 13.70
CA LEU A 98 -0.86 12.47 12.81
C LEU A 98 -1.89 12.78 11.72
N LEU A 99 -2.56 11.77 11.18
CA LEU A 99 -3.63 11.98 10.20
C LEU A 99 -4.79 12.80 10.79
N GLY A 100 -5.15 12.53 12.05
CA GLY A 100 -6.19 13.27 12.79
C GLY A 100 -5.87 14.75 13.01
N GLU A 101 -4.58 15.12 12.95
CA GLU A 101 -4.14 16.51 13.09
C GLU A 101 -4.25 17.31 11.77
N ILE A 102 -4.57 16.65 10.65
CA ILE A 102 -4.54 17.24 9.31
C ILE A 102 -5.93 17.19 8.68
N PRO A 103 -6.79 18.18 8.97
CA PRO A 103 -8.17 18.17 8.53
C PRO A 103 -8.31 18.20 7.01
N GLY A 104 -9.31 17.49 6.49
CA GLY A 104 -9.63 17.46 5.06
C GLY A 104 -8.71 16.58 4.21
N ARG A 105 -7.74 15.88 4.82
CA ARG A 105 -6.90 14.90 4.13
C ARG A 105 -7.32 13.49 4.48
N PHE A 106 -7.34 12.64 3.45
CA PHE A 106 -7.64 11.22 3.56
C PHE A 106 -6.39 10.40 3.27
N ALA A 107 -6.35 9.19 3.83
CA ALA A 107 -5.26 8.25 3.60
C ALA A 107 -5.80 6.83 3.42
N TRP A 108 -5.04 5.97 2.74
CA TRP A 108 -5.13 4.54 2.99
C TRP A 108 -3.97 4.07 3.87
N PHE A 109 -4.20 2.97 4.58
CA PHE A 109 -3.19 2.29 5.39
C PHE A 109 -2.94 0.88 4.82
N SER A 110 -1.70 0.56 4.50
CA SER A 110 -1.33 -0.73 3.93
C SER A 110 -0.17 -1.36 4.68
N PHE A 111 -0.33 -2.63 5.05
CA PHE A 111 0.59 -3.34 5.93
C PHE A 111 1.50 -4.30 5.16
N SER A 112 2.75 -4.42 5.59
CA SER A 112 3.61 -5.57 5.26
C SER A 112 3.32 -6.69 6.26
N CYS A 113 3.17 -7.91 5.76
CA CYS A 113 2.73 -9.06 6.55
C CYS A 113 3.74 -10.21 6.49
N SER A 114 3.93 -10.86 7.63
CA SER A 114 4.81 -12.02 7.77
C SER A 114 4.13 -13.33 7.34
N ASP A 115 2.80 -13.42 7.52
CA ASP A 115 1.99 -14.58 7.15
C ASP A 115 0.57 -14.19 6.72
N GLY A 116 -0.34 -15.16 6.68
CA GLY A 116 -1.73 -14.98 6.27
C GLY A 116 -2.65 -14.26 7.27
N ARG A 117 -2.16 -13.85 8.45
CA ARG A 117 -2.93 -13.29 9.57
C ARG A 117 -2.25 -12.16 10.35
N HIS A 118 -0.92 -12.06 10.29
CA HIS A 118 -0.14 -11.12 11.10
C HIS A 118 0.65 -10.14 10.22
N ILE A 119 0.77 -8.89 10.69
CA ILE A 119 1.73 -7.93 10.13
C ILE A 119 3.16 -8.37 10.47
N SER A 120 4.15 -7.67 9.93
CA SER A 120 5.57 -8.01 10.09
C SER A 120 6.03 -8.09 11.55
N ASP A 121 5.55 -7.23 12.46
CA ASP A 121 5.89 -7.28 13.89
C ASP A 121 5.21 -8.41 14.69
N GLY A 122 4.35 -9.21 14.02
CA GLY A 122 3.61 -10.32 14.62
C GLY A 122 2.23 -9.94 15.15
N THR A 123 1.84 -8.67 15.12
CA THR A 123 0.48 -8.23 15.50
C THR A 123 -0.56 -8.79 14.52
N PRO A 124 -1.71 -9.31 14.99
CA PRO A 124 -2.80 -9.66 14.09
C PRO A 124 -3.23 -8.46 13.23
N ILE A 125 -3.35 -8.64 11.92
CA ILE A 125 -3.78 -7.54 11.02
C ILE A 125 -5.14 -6.99 11.41
N GLY A 126 -6.01 -7.82 11.98
CA GLY A 126 -7.31 -7.42 12.48
C GLY A 126 -7.24 -6.35 13.58
N ASP A 127 -6.25 -6.41 14.46
CA ASP A 127 -6.10 -5.40 15.53
C ASP A 127 -5.74 -4.03 14.92
N CYS A 128 -4.93 -4.03 13.87
CA CYS A 128 -4.56 -2.83 13.11
C CYS A 128 -5.80 -2.23 12.41
N VAL A 129 -6.58 -3.07 11.73
CA VAL A 129 -7.80 -2.64 11.03
C VAL A 129 -8.84 -2.11 12.02
N GLY A 130 -9.09 -2.84 13.11
CA GLY A 130 -10.05 -2.42 14.13
C GLY A 130 -9.70 -1.08 14.77
N ARG A 131 -8.41 -0.77 14.92
CA ARG A 131 -7.96 0.52 15.43
C ARG A 131 -8.23 1.69 14.47
N LEU A 132 -8.27 1.44 13.17
CA LEU A 132 -8.41 2.44 12.11
C LEU A 132 -9.84 2.57 11.56
N ASP A 133 -10.71 1.60 11.83
CA ASP A 133 -12.01 1.48 11.17
C ASP A 133 -12.94 2.68 11.45
N ASP A 134 -12.97 3.16 12.68
CA ASP A 134 -13.79 4.32 13.06
C ASP A 134 -13.20 5.68 12.64
N ILE A 135 -11.99 5.71 12.07
CA ILE A 135 -11.36 6.95 11.62
C ILE A 135 -11.87 7.31 10.22
N GLU A 136 -12.70 8.35 10.10
CA GLU A 136 -13.29 8.80 8.84
C GLU A 136 -12.23 9.08 7.75
N GLN A 137 -11.11 9.69 8.13
CA GLN A 137 -10.01 10.02 7.22
C GLN A 137 -9.29 8.79 6.64
N VAL A 138 -9.47 7.60 7.23
CA VAL A 138 -8.97 6.35 6.66
C VAL A 138 -9.95 5.87 5.60
N ALA A 139 -9.64 6.15 4.34
CA ALA A 139 -10.50 5.88 3.19
C ALA A 139 -10.42 4.42 2.70
N ALA A 140 -9.30 3.73 2.97
CA ALA A 140 -9.11 2.32 2.62
C ALA A 140 -8.02 1.70 3.51
N MET A 141 -8.03 0.37 3.61
CA MET A 141 -6.99 -0.38 4.34
C MET A 141 -6.59 -1.62 3.56
N GLY A 142 -5.39 -2.14 3.75
CA GLY A 142 -5.05 -3.44 3.18
C GLY A 142 -3.58 -3.79 3.25
N ILE A 143 -3.06 -4.40 2.18
CA ILE A 143 -1.81 -5.14 2.22
C ILE A 143 -0.94 -4.84 1.00
N ASN A 144 0.34 -4.57 1.25
CA ASN A 144 1.33 -4.42 0.20
C ASN A 144 2.67 -5.03 0.57
N CYS A 145 3.56 -5.13 -0.42
CA CYS A 145 4.90 -5.69 -0.27
C CYS A 145 4.97 -7.07 0.40
N THR A 146 3.85 -7.80 0.40
CA THR A 146 3.68 -9.12 0.99
C THR A 146 3.61 -10.16 -0.12
N SER A 147 4.00 -11.40 0.16
CA SER A 147 3.89 -12.50 -0.81
C SER A 147 2.44 -12.68 -1.30
N PRO A 148 2.19 -12.77 -2.62
CA PRO A 148 0.86 -12.98 -3.20
C PRO A 148 0.06 -14.13 -2.59
N ARG A 149 0.74 -15.17 -2.09
CA ARG A 149 0.11 -16.37 -1.50
C ARG A 149 -0.72 -16.08 -0.25
N PHE A 150 -0.36 -15.04 0.50
CA PHE A 150 -1.03 -14.67 1.75
C PHE A 150 -2.18 -13.68 1.54
N ILE A 151 -2.25 -13.03 0.38
CA ILE A 151 -3.22 -11.96 0.13
C ILE A 151 -4.67 -12.43 0.30
N PRO A 152 -5.12 -13.60 -0.22
CA PRO A 152 -6.51 -14.01 -0.04
C PRO A 152 -6.93 -14.14 1.43
N SER A 153 -6.09 -14.72 2.30
CA SER A 153 -6.42 -14.88 3.72
C SER A 153 -6.36 -13.55 4.46
N LEU A 154 -5.37 -12.71 4.17
CA LEU A 154 -5.26 -11.38 4.78
C LEU A 154 -6.44 -10.48 4.42
N VAL A 155 -6.87 -10.49 3.15
CA VAL A 155 -8.07 -9.75 2.71
C VAL A 155 -9.31 -10.23 3.47
N GLN A 156 -9.45 -11.53 3.70
CA GLN A 156 -10.55 -12.08 4.51
C GLN A 156 -10.47 -11.64 5.97
N GLU A 157 -9.29 -11.58 6.59
CA GLU A 157 -9.13 -11.05 7.95
C GLU A 157 -9.52 -9.56 8.02
N VAL A 158 -9.11 -8.74 7.06
CA VAL A 158 -9.49 -7.32 6.98
C VAL A 158 -11.01 -7.18 6.81
N ARG A 159 -11.60 -7.93 5.86
CA ARG A 159 -13.03 -7.85 5.53
C ARG A 159 -13.96 -8.26 6.68
N LYS A 160 -13.50 -9.07 7.64
CA LYS A 160 -14.29 -9.42 8.83
C LYS A 160 -14.59 -8.21 9.73
N ILE A 161 -13.80 -7.14 9.62
CA ILE A 161 -13.81 -6.02 10.55
C ILE A 161 -14.37 -4.76 9.89
N THR A 162 -14.02 -4.51 8.62
CA THR A 162 -14.35 -3.26 7.93
C THR A 162 -15.13 -3.48 6.63
N ASP A 163 -16.07 -2.57 6.37
CA ASP A 163 -16.73 -2.41 5.08
C ASP A 163 -15.99 -1.47 4.13
N LYS A 164 -14.94 -0.78 4.60
CA LYS A 164 -14.13 0.12 3.76
C LYS A 164 -13.48 -0.63 2.58
N PRO A 165 -13.14 0.09 1.49
CA PRO A 165 -12.40 -0.50 0.38
C PRO A 165 -11.09 -1.15 0.85
N ILE A 166 -10.80 -2.33 0.29
CA ILE A 166 -9.55 -3.04 0.59
C ILE A 166 -8.55 -2.84 -0.54
N VAL A 167 -7.36 -2.36 -0.21
CA VAL A 167 -6.27 -2.12 -1.17
C VAL A 167 -5.21 -3.22 -1.09
N VAL A 168 -4.87 -3.83 -2.22
CA VAL A 168 -3.84 -4.88 -2.29
C VAL A 168 -2.86 -4.65 -3.44
N TYR A 169 -1.57 -4.64 -3.12
CA TYR A 169 -0.51 -4.53 -4.10
C TYR A 169 0.72 -5.31 -3.63
N PRO A 170 0.67 -6.66 -3.73
CA PRO A 170 1.75 -7.52 -3.25
C PRO A 170 3.03 -7.34 -4.06
N ASN A 171 4.14 -7.87 -3.54
CA ASN A 171 5.35 -8.05 -4.34
C ASN A 171 5.12 -9.17 -5.39
N SER A 172 6.04 -9.35 -6.35
CA SER A 172 5.96 -10.47 -7.33
C SER A 172 5.98 -11.87 -6.66
N GLY A 173 6.39 -11.97 -5.39
CA GLY A 173 6.55 -13.23 -4.67
C GLY A 173 7.91 -13.89 -4.88
N GLU A 174 8.82 -13.32 -5.69
CA GLU A 174 10.16 -13.87 -5.97
C GLU A 174 11.06 -13.97 -4.71
N GLU A 175 11.31 -15.16 -4.23
CA GLU A 175 12.36 -15.50 -3.28
C GLU A 175 13.31 -16.45 -4.00
N TYR A 176 14.60 -16.13 -4.04
CA TYR A 176 15.57 -17.08 -4.57
C TYR A 176 15.75 -18.20 -3.55
N ASP A 177 15.37 -19.42 -3.92
CA ASP A 177 15.64 -20.62 -3.13
C ASP A 177 17.06 -21.11 -3.48
N PRO A 178 18.05 -20.95 -2.57
CA PRO A 178 19.43 -21.36 -2.84
C PRO A 178 19.60 -22.89 -2.83
N GLN A 179 18.67 -23.63 -2.19
CA GLN A 179 18.70 -25.10 -2.17
C GLN A 179 18.18 -25.66 -3.49
N GLN A 180 17.08 -25.13 -3.99
CA GLN A 180 16.48 -25.56 -5.27
C GLN A 180 17.02 -24.81 -6.48
N LYS A 181 17.86 -23.78 -6.27
CA LYS A 181 18.45 -22.92 -7.32
C LYS A 181 17.41 -22.36 -8.28
N ARG A 182 16.23 -22.00 -7.77
CA ARG A 182 15.14 -21.40 -8.54
C ARG A 182 14.51 -20.25 -7.78
N TRP A 183 13.92 -19.32 -8.52
CA TRP A 183 13.05 -18.31 -7.94
C TRP A 183 11.70 -18.94 -7.60
N LEU A 184 11.30 -18.87 -6.34
CA LEU A 184 9.95 -19.18 -5.86
C LEU A 184 9.14 -17.89 -5.95
N GLY A 185 8.00 -17.86 -6.64
CA GLY A 185 7.22 -16.63 -6.78
C GLY A 185 6.34 -16.60 -8.02
N ILE A 186 5.54 -15.55 -8.17
CA ILE A 186 4.72 -15.27 -9.35
C ILE A 186 5.51 -14.30 -10.25
N THR A 187 6.41 -14.84 -11.06
CA THR A 187 7.23 -14.06 -12.00
C THR A 187 6.49 -13.70 -13.28
N ASP A 188 5.51 -14.51 -13.67
CA ASP A 188 4.74 -14.30 -14.88
C ASP A 188 3.57 -13.33 -14.63
N SER A 189 3.52 -12.26 -15.43
CA SER A 189 2.44 -11.29 -15.42
C SER A 189 1.04 -11.89 -15.62
N ALA A 190 0.90 -13.01 -16.33
CA ALA A 190 -0.35 -13.73 -16.53
C ALA A 190 -0.80 -14.47 -15.26
N ASP A 191 0.15 -15.08 -14.53
CA ASP A 191 -0.13 -15.73 -13.25
C ASP A 191 -0.49 -14.68 -12.19
N PHE A 192 0.20 -13.53 -12.19
CA PHE A 192 -0.11 -12.41 -11.29
C PHE A 192 -1.50 -11.84 -11.55
N ALA A 193 -1.88 -11.71 -12.83
CA ALA A 193 -3.21 -11.29 -13.23
C ALA A 193 -4.30 -12.35 -12.96
N SER A 194 -3.94 -13.63 -12.89
CA SER A 194 -4.87 -14.68 -12.48
C SER A 194 -5.08 -14.65 -10.96
N ALA A 195 -4.00 -14.44 -10.20
CA ALA A 195 -4.04 -14.26 -8.75
C ALA A 195 -4.87 -13.02 -8.35
N SER A 196 -4.81 -11.93 -9.12
CA SER A 196 -5.62 -10.74 -8.83
C SER A 196 -7.12 -10.99 -8.81
N LYS A 197 -7.63 -11.95 -9.61
CA LYS A 197 -9.05 -12.36 -9.55
C LYS A 197 -9.40 -12.97 -8.19
N LEU A 198 -8.48 -13.75 -7.61
CA LEU A 198 -8.67 -14.36 -6.29
C LEU A 198 -8.69 -13.30 -5.20
N TRP A 199 -7.85 -12.25 -5.32
CA TRP A 199 -7.86 -11.15 -4.35
C TRP A 199 -9.17 -10.36 -4.41
N CYS A 200 -9.68 -10.06 -5.61
CA CYS A 200 -10.99 -9.44 -5.78
C CYS A 200 -12.12 -10.32 -5.25
N ALA A 201 -12.09 -11.63 -5.54
CA ALA A 201 -13.08 -12.58 -5.02
C ALA A 201 -13.04 -12.68 -3.48
N ALA A 202 -11.89 -12.45 -2.85
CA ALA A 202 -11.75 -12.35 -1.40
C ALA A 202 -12.29 -11.04 -0.82
N GLY A 203 -12.47 -9.98 -1.63
CA GLY A 203 -13.04 -8.70 -1.21
C GLY A 203 -12.15 -7.47 -1.47
N ALA A 204 -11.03 -7.61 -2.20
CA ALA A 204 -10.19 -6.48 -2.58
C ALA A 204 -10.86 -5.58 -3.63
N SER A 205 -10.75 -4.26 -3.44
CA SER A 205 -11.37 -3.24 -4.28
C SER A 205 -10.35 -2.45 -5.09
N LEU A 206 -9.14 -2.27 -4.56
CA LEU A 206 -8.02 -1.63 -5.25
C LEU A 206 -6.90 -2.66 -5.41
N VAL A 207 -6.42 -2.87 -6.63
CA VAL A 207 -5.42 -3.90 -6.93
C VAL A 207 -4.26 -3.31 -7.72
N GLY A 208 -3.04 -3.59 -7.29
CA GLY A 208 -1.80 -3.16 -7.95
C GLY A 208 -0.65 -4.15 -7.75
N GLY A 209 0.57 -3.64 -7.78
CA GLY A 209 1.78 -4.40 -7.51
C GLY A 209 2.85 -3.54 -6.83
N CYS A 210 3.74 -4.19 -6.08
CA CYS A 210 4.85 -3.56 -5.36
C CYS A 210 6.19 -4.05 -5.94
N CYS A 211 7.13 -4.50 -5.11
CA CYS A 211 8.47 -4.90 -5.54
C CYS A 211 8.45 -5.91 -6.71
N ARG A 212 9.26 -5.61 -7.73
CA ARG A 212 9.46 -6.41 -8.96
C ARG A 212 8.21 -6.58 -9.84
N THR A 213 7.19 -5.76 -9.60
CA THR A 213 6.10 -5.58 -10.56
C THR A 213 6.40 -4.41 -11.50
N GLY A 214 5.67 -4.32 -12.61
CA GLY A 214 5.89 -3.27 -13.61
C GLY A 214 4.68 -3.08 -14.52
N PRO A 215 4.77 -2.19 -15.53
CA PRO A 215 3.61 -1.81 -16.35
C PRO A 215 2.88 -2.97 -17.03
N GLU A 216 3.59 -4.04 -17.44
CA GLU A 216 2.97 -5.22 -18.03
C GLU A 216 2.08 -5.98 -17.03
N HIS A 217 2.49 -6.10 -15.77
CA HIS A 217 1.67 -6.69 -14.71
C HIS A 217 0.36 -5.90 -14.55
N ILE A 218 0.43 -4.58 -14.50
CA ILE A 218 -0.74 -3.71 -14.37
C ILE A 218 -1.67 -3.84 -15.61
N ARG A 219 -1.09 -3.92 -16.81
CA ARG A 219 -1.86 -4.15 -18.05
C ARG A 219 -2.62 -5.48 -17.99
N ARG A 220 -1.96 -6.56 -17.55
CA ARG A 220 -2.56 -7.90 -17.42
C ARG A 220 -3.62 -7.95 -16.34
N ILE A 221 -3.39 -7.34 -15.17
CA ILE A 221 -4.40 -7.20 -14.10
C ILE A 221 -5.64 -6.50 -14.66
N ARG A 222 -5.46 -5.36 -15.35
CA ARG A 222 -6.58 -4.62 -15.95
C ARG A 222 -7.37 -5.47 -16.94
N GLN A 223 -6.68 -6.16 -17.86
CA GLN A 223 -7.33 -7.04 -18.84
C GLN A 223 -8.09 -8.17 -18.14
N SER A 224 -7.51 -8.75 -17.10
CA SER A 224 -8.07 -9.87 -16.35
C SER A 224 -9.35 -9.49 -15.58
N LEU A 225 -9.40 -8.28 -15.02
CA LEU A 225 -10.50 -7.81 -14.17
C LEU A 225 -11.61 -7.08 -14.92
N ILE A 226 -11.34 -6.49 -16.09
CA ILE A 226 -12.34 -5.71 -16.87
C ILE A 226 -12.93 -6.53 -18.03
N SER A 227 -12.28 -7.62 -18.45
CA SER A 227 -12.80 -8.49 -19.54
C SER A 227 -13.74 -9.60 -19.07
N GLY A 228 -14.17 -9.56 -17.81
CA GLY A 228 -15.17 -10.47 -17.22
C GLY A 228 -16.36 -9.67 -16.71
#